data_AF-A0A178VA67-F1
#
_entry.id   AF-A0A178VA67-F1
#
_cell.length_a   1.000
_cell.length_b   1.000
_cell.length_c   1.000
_cell.angle_alpha   90.00
_cell.angle_beta   90.00
_cell.angle_gamma   90.00
#
_symmetry.space_group_name_H-M   'P 1'
#
loop_
_entity.id
_entity.type
_entity.pdbx_description
1 polymer ?
#
loop_
_entity_poly.entity_id
_entity_poly.type
_entity_poly.pdbx_seq_one_letter_code
_entity_poly.pdbx_strand_id
1 'polypeptide(L)'
;MFPNKNPIESLQTLMKPYTLDPNRILQQINCHDRKRQWSISISWGYTIQIYTYFLTATELTTPLQTFKTWRSSSDGPFVFNTRPLKPDPCERPVTYFMDGAEDVRDSGTKTWYSIGDKNYGHCGKIEHTRLTKVKRILVTSMKTDPEYWNKAPRRQCCEVMEGKVGKRKEKEMLLRIRKCRSLEKI
;
A
#
# COMPACT_ATOMS: atom_id res chain seq x y z
N MET A 1 -0.99 -7.36 -12.18
CA MET A 1 -0.07 -8.52 -12.12
C MET A 1 1.06 -8.18 -11.17
N PHE A 2 1.66 -9.19 -10.55
CA PHE A 2 2.86 -8.99 -9.75
C PHE A 2 4.07 -8.82 -10.69
N PRO A 3 5.03 -7.94 -10.37
CA PRO A 3 6.24 -7.75 -11.16
C PRO A 3 7.00 -9.08 -11.30
N ASN A 4 7.58 -9.31 -12.48
CA ASN A 4 8.39 -10.49 -12.78
C ASN A 4 7.68 -11.84 -12.56
N LYS A 5 6.35 -11.86 -12.62
CA LYS A 5 5.52 -13.08 -12.52
C LYS A 5 4.58 -13.18 -13.70
N ASN A 6 4.33 -14.41 -14.14
CA ASN A 6 3.29 -14.67 -15.14
C ASN A 6 1.87 -14.55 -14.52
N PRO A 7 0.79 -14.62 -15.32
CA PRO A 7 -0.57 -14.48 -14.82
C PRO A 7 -0.95 -15.51 -13.74
N ILE A 8 -0.55 -16.78 -13.92
CA ILE A 8 -0.89 -17.88 -13.02
C ILE A 8 -0.13 -17.73 -11.69
N GLU A 9 1.17 -17.43 -11.75
CA GLU A 9 1.98 -17.15 -10.56
C GLU A 9 1.49 -15.93 -9.80
N SER A 10 1.04 -14.89 -10.51
CA SER A 10 0.42 -13.71 -9.93
C SER A 10 -0.87 -14.06 -9.17
N LEU A 11 -1.73 -14.90 -9.78
CA LEU A 11 -2.95 -15.37 -9.15
C LEU A 11 -2.63 -16.21 -7.90
N GLN A 12 -1.71 -17.17 -8.00
CA GLN A 12 -1.27 -17.97 -6.86
C GLN A 12 -0.70 -17.10 -5.73
N THR A 13 0.03 -16.03 -6.07
CA THR A 13 0.54 -15.07 -5.09
C THR A 13 -0.60 -14.34 -4.39
N LEU A 14 -1.61 -13.88 -5.13
CA LEU A 14 -2.80 -13.22 -4.58
C LEU A 14 -3.66 -14.17 -3.71
N MET A 15 -3.71 -15.45 -4.04
CA MET A 15 -4.49 -16.44 -3.29
C MET A 15 -3.92 -16.71 -1.89
N LYS A 16 -2.62 -16.53 -1.67
CA LYS A 16 -1.99 -16.74 -0.34
C LYS A 16 -2.59 -15.86 0.78
N PRO A 17 -2.64 -14.52 0.67
CA PRO A 17 -3.29 -13.69 1.69
C PRO A 17 -4.81 -13.89 1.70
N TYR A 18 -5.43 -14.20 0.55
CA TYR A 18 -6.86 -14.45 0.47
C TYR A 18 -7.30 -15.59 1.39
N THR A 19 -6.54 -16.70 1.44
CA THR A 19 -6.85 -17.82 2.33
C THR A 19 -6.68 -17.50 3.82
N LEU A 20 -5.98 -16.41 4.16
CA LEU A 20 -5.70 -16.02 5.55
C LEU A 20 -6.72 -15.02 6.11
N ASP A 21 -7.12 -14.01 5.31
CA ASP A 21 -8.11 -13.00 5.68
C ASP A 21 -8.88 -12.55 4.42
N PRO A 22 -9.85 -13.36 3.94
CA PRO A 22 -10.59 -13.07 2.71
C PRO A 22 -11.41 -11.78 2.82
N ASN A 23 -11.83 -11.43 4.04
CA ASN A 23 -12.61 -10.23 4.34
C ASN A 23 -11.83 -8.92 4.17
N ARG A 24 -10.51 -8.98 3.90
CA ARG A 24 -9.62 -7.82 3.72
C ARG A 24 -8.97 -7.74 2.34
N ILE A 25 -9.01 -8.80 1.55
CA ILE A 25 -8.26 -8.90 0.30
C ILE A 25 -8.53 -7.69 -0.61
N LEU A 26 -7.48 -7.06 -1.14
CA LEU A 26 -7.54 -5.91 -2.05
C LEU A 26 -8.22 -4.65 -1.50
N GLN A 27 -8.56 -4.61 -0.22
CA GLN A 27 -9.14 -3.43 0.36
C GLN A 27 -8.10 -2.35 0.58
N GLN A 28 -8.57 -1.12 0.40
CA GLN A 28 -7.73 0.05 0.55
C GLN A 28 -7.67 0.51 2.02
N ILE A 29 -6.45 0.67 2.50
CA ILE A 29 -6.13 1.07 3.87
C ILE A 29 -5.17 2.25 3.79
N ASN A 30 -5.56 3.37 4.37
CA ASN A 30 -4.81 4.63 4.25
C ASN A 30 -4.30 5.09 5.62
N CYS A 31 -3.03 5.50 5.69
CA CYS A 31 -2.46 6.16 6.86
C CYS A 31 -1.44 7.23 6.50
N HIS A 32 -1.14 8.08 7.48
CA HIS A 32 -0.21 9.20 7.34
C HIS A 32 0.89 9.06 8.38
N ASP A 33 2.15 9.14 7.95
CA ASP A 33 3.28 9.35 8.85
C ASP A 33 3.53 10.86 8.96
N ARG A 34 2.96 11.47 10.01
CA ARG A 34 3.07 12.92 10.24
C ARG A 34 4.51 13.37 10.52
N LYS A 35 5.39 12.50 11.01
CA LYS A 35 6.79 12.88 11.29
C LYS A 35 7.56 13.10 9.99
N ARG A 36 7.29 12.25 9.00
CA ARG A 36 7.97 12.29 7.69
C ARG A 36 7.16 13.01 6.61
N GLN A 37 5.92 13.42 6.93
CA GLN A 37 4.95 13.94 5.97
C GLN A 37 4.68 12.96 4.82
N TRP A 38 4.63 11.66 5.13
CA TRP A 38 4.34 10.62 4.14
C TRP A 38 2.88 10.20 4.19
N SER A 39 2.36 9.83 3.02
CA SER A 39 1.04 9.22 2.89
C SER A 39 1.18 7.81 2.36
N ILE A 40 0.51 6.86 2.99
CA ILE A 40 0.63 5.43 2.72
C ILE A 40 -0.74 4.90 2.34
N SER A 41 -0.83 4.28 1.17
CA SER A 41 -2.01 3.55 0.68
C SER A 41 -1.63 2.08 0.54
N ILE A 42 -2.33 1.20 1.26
CA ILE A 42 -2.12 -0.24 1.25
C ILE A 42 -3.34 -0.88 0.58
N SER A 43 -3.11 -1.61 -0.50
CA SER A 43 -4.04 -2.60 -1.04
C SER A 43 -3.63 -3.96 -0.46
N TRP A 44 -4.25 -4.36 0.66
CA TRP A 44 -3.77 -5.52 1.41
C TRP A 44 -3.80 -6.79 0.56
N GLY A 45 -2.69 -7.52 0.55
CA GLY A 45 -2.52 -8.70 -0.30
C GLY A 45 -2.02 -8.42 -1.73
N TYR A 46 -1.78 -7.15 -2.09
CA TYR A 46 -1.27 -6.79 -3.42
C TYR A 46 -0.14 -5.76 -3.36
N THR A 47 -0.42 -4.51 -3.00
CA THR A 47 0.56 -3.41 -3.10
C THR A 47 0.53 -2.44 -1.92
N ILE A 48 1.65 -1.76 -1.71
CA ILE A 48 1.77 -0.60 -0.84
C ILE A 48 2.34 0.54 -1.66
N GLN A 49 1.66 1.68 -1.67
CA GLN A 49 2.08 2.92 -2.30
C GLN A 49 2.44 3.93 -1.22
N ILE A 50 3.68 4.41 -1.22
CA ILE A 50 4.15 5.44 -0.30
C ILE A 50 4.44 6.72 -1.09
N TYR A 51 3.73 7.78 -0.74
CA TYR A 51 3.92 9.14 -1.24
C TYR A 51 4.82 9.87 -0.25
N THR A 52 5.93 10.46 -0.71
CA THR A 52 6.85 11.25 0.12
C THR A 52 6.32 12.65 0.43
N TYR A 53 5.01 12.84 0.35
CA TYR A 53 4.31 14.08 0.61
C TYR A 53 2.92 13.78 1.18
N PHE A 54 2.32 14.81 1.77
CA PHE A 54 1.00 14.67 2.38
C PHE A 54 -0.09 14.70 1.30
N LEU A 55 -0.98 13.72 1.38
CA LEU A 55 -2.24 13.62 0.66
C LEU A 55 -3.33 13.42 1.70
N THR A 56 -4.49 14.02 1.49
CA THR A 56 -5.67 13.79 2.33
C THR A 56 -6.20 12.37 2.16
N ALA A 57 -7.03 11.93 3.10
CA ALA A 57 -7.71 10.63 2.98
C ALA A 57 -8.57 10.56 1.71
N THR A 58 -9.25 11.65 1.35
CA THR A 58 -10.08 11.77 0.14
C THR A 58 -9.27 11.66 -1.15
N GLU A 59 -8.09 12.27 -1.19
CA GLU A 59 -7.18 12.12 -2.33
C GLU A 59 -6.64 10.69 -2.44
N LEU A 60 -6.31 10.05 -1.31
CA LEU A 60 -5.85 8.66 -1.33
C LEU A 60 -6.95 7.69 -1.78
N THR A 61 -8.21 7.92 -1.40
CA THR A 61 -9.34 7.10 -1.87
C THR A 61 -9.61 7.24 -3.36
N THR A 62 -9.10 8.29 -4.00
CA THR A 62 -9.20 8.47 -5.45
C THR A 62 -7.95 7.89 -6.12
N PRO A 63 -8.05 6.77 -6.86
CA PRO A 63 -6.89 6.11 -7.43
C PRO A 63 -6.22 6.96 -8.53
N LEU A 64 -4.91 6.75 -8.72
CA LEU A 64 -4.18 7.35 -9.84
C LEU A 64 -4.68 6.78 -11.17
N GLN A 65 -4.80 7.63 -12.18
CA GLN A 65 -5.06 7.20 -13.55
C GLN A 65 -3.81 6.51 -14.12
N THR A 66 -3.85 5.19 -14.20
CA THR A 66 -2.76 4.35 -14.73
C THR A 66 -3.07 3.76 -16.11
N PHE A 67 -4.22 4.09 -16.68
CA PHE A 67 -4.68 3.62 -17.99
C PHE A 67 -4.72 4.78 -18.99
N LYS A 68 -4.56 4.43 -20.26
CA LYS A 68 -4.60 5.34 -21.40
C LYS A 68 -5.39 4.71 -22.54
N THR A 69 -5.89 5.54 -23.44
CA THR A 69 -6.55 5.02 -24.65
C THR A 69 -5.55 4.26 -25.50
N TRP A 70 -5.95 3.08 -25.99
CA TRP A 70 -5.03 2.19 -26.70
C TRP A 70 -4.52 2.76 -28.03
N ARG A 71 -5.37 3.50 -28.78
CA ARG A 71 -5.00 4.07 -30.09
C ARG A 71 -4.22 5.37 -30.02
N SER A 72 -4.51 6.22 -29.05
CA SER A 72 -3.99 7.59 -29.03
C SER A 72 -3.08 7.91 -27.85
N SER A 73 -2.97 7.00 -26.87
CA SER A 73 -2.27 7.27 -25.60
C SER A 73 -2.72 8.55 -24.88
N SER A 74 -3.87 9.09 -25.27
CA SER A 74 -4.55 10.20 -24.61
C SER A 74 -5.28 9.71 -23.38
N ASP A 75 -5.56 10.65 -22.49
CA ASP A 75 -6.31 10.41 -21.27
C ASP A 75 -7.82 10.19 -21.51
N GLY A 76 -8.27 10.16 -22.77
CA GLY A 76 -9.61 9.71 -23.20
C GLY A 76 -10.80 10.37 -22.49
N PRO A 77 -12.03 9.96 -22.82
CA PRO A 77 -13.20 10.28 -22.01
C PRO A 77 -13.48 9.13 -21.04
N PHE A 78 -12.60 8.90 -20.07
CA PHE A 78 -12.86 7.89 -19.04
C PHE A 78 -13.87 8.42 -18.02
N VAL A 79 -14.89 7.63 -17.70
CA VAL A 79 -15.93 7.98 -16.70
C VAL A 79 -15.55 7.56 -15.27
N PHE A 80 -14.35 7.01 -15.09
CA PHE A 80 -13.86 6.58 -13.78
C PHE A 80 -13.37 7.78 -12.97
N ASN A 81 -13.70 7.82 -11.68
CA ASN A 81 -13.17 8.84 -10.78
C ASN A 81 -11.70 8.52 -10.45
N THR A 82 -10.79 9.12 -11.21
CA THR A 82 -9.35 8.99 -11.04
C THR A 82 -8.69 10.35 -10.94
N ARG A 83 -7.58 10.41 -10.20
CA ARG A 83 -6.72 11.60 -10.15
C ARG A 83 -5.56 11.46 -11.15
N PRO A 84 -5.13 12.56 -11.79
CA PRO A 84 -4.11 12.51 -12.83
C PRO A 84 -2.77 12.04 -12.24
N LEU A 85 -2.06 11.19 -13.00
CA LEU A 85 -0.68 10.83 -12.70
C LEU A 85 0.23 11.98 -13.12
N LYS A 86 0.89 12.60 -12.15
CA LYS A 86 1.79 13.73 -12.41
C LYS A 86 3.00 13.32 -13.25
N PRO A 87 3.47 14.19 -14.17
CA PRO A 87 4.62 13.89 -15.00
C PRO A 87 5.91 13.79 -14.19
N ASP A 88 6.06 14.59 -13.12
CA ASP A 88 7.21 14.54 -12.21
C ASP A 88 7.31 13.14 -11.55
N PRO A 89 8.42 12.40 -11.76
CA PRO A 89 8.67 11.14 -11.08
C PRO A 89 8.64 11.25 -9.55
N CYS A 90 9.05 12.39 -8.97
CA CYS A 90 9.03 12.60 -7.53
C CYS A 90 7.61 12.69 -6.95
N GLU A 91 6.61 13.00 -7.75
CA GLU A 91 5.20 13.05 -7.34
C GLU A 91 4.53 11.66 -7.41
N ARG A 92 5.22 10.67 -7.99
CA ARG A 92 4.75 9.28 -8.06
C ARG A 92 5.04 8.55 -6.75
N PRO A 93 4.20 7.60 -6.32
CA PRO A 93 4.46 6.82 -5.12
C PRO A 93 5.55 5.76 -5.37
N VAL A 94 6.38 5.54 -4.36
CA VAL A 94 7.21 4.32 -4.30
C VAL A 94 6.29 3.13 -4.05
N THR A 95 6.32 2.14 -4.94
CA THR A 95 5.38 1.01 -4.92
C THR A 95 6.08 -0.29 -4.53
N TYR A 96 5.57 -0.93 -3.49
CA TYR A 96 5.95 -2.26 -3.05
C TYR A 96 4.86 -3.26 -3.42
N PHE A 97 5.25 -4.47 -3.79
CA PHE A 97 4.36 -5.57 -4.11
C PHE A 97 4.51 -6.68 -3.07
N MET A 98 3.42 -7.36 -2.77
CA MET A 98 3.45 -8.45 -1.79
C MET A 98 4.28 -9.62 -2.30
N ASP A 99 5.20 -10.10 -1.47
CA ASP A 99 5.98 -11.31 -1.73
C ASP A 99 5.39 -12.53 -1.02
N GLY A 100 4.75 -12.31 0.14
CA GLY A 100 4.14 -13.38 0.91
C GLY A 100 3.36 -12.93 2.14
N ALA A 101 2.71 -13.92 2.75
CA ALA A 101 1.78 -13.78 3.84
C ALA A 101 1.88 -15.01 4.75
N GLU A 102 1.69 -14.81 6.05
CA GLU A 102 1.63 -15.86 7.07
C GLU A 102 0.57 -15.53 8.13
N ASP A 103 0.02 -16.56 8.74
CA ASP A 103 -0.80 -16.45 9.94
C ASP A 103 0.10 -16.17 11.16
N VAL A 104 -0.41 -15.40 12.11
CA VAL A 104 0.28 -15.12 13.37
C VAL A 104 -0.63 -15.51 14.53
N ARG A 105 -0.27 -16.59 15.23
CA ARG A 105 -0.94 -17.05 16.46
C ARG A 105 -2.47 -17.16 16.27
N ASP A 106 -2.89 -17.73 15.13
CA ASP A 106 -4.25 -18.02 14.68
C ASP A 106 -5.24 -16.85 14.56
N SER A 107 -4.90 -15.67 15.09
CA SER A 107 -5.76 -14.50 15.20
C SER A 107 -5.24 -13.27 14.44
N GLY A 108 -3.98 -13.34 13.99
CA GLY A 108 -3.30 -12.27 13.28
C GLY A 108 -2.82 -12.69 11.89
N THR A 109 -2.44 -11.70 11.11
CA THR A 109 -1.80 -11.86 9.80
C THR A 109 -0.53 -11.04 9.77
N LYS A 110 0.48 -11.57 9.08
CA LYS A 110 1.70 -10.85 8.75
C LYS A 110 1.98 -11.01 7.27
N THR A 111 2.10 -9.88 6.58
CA THR A 111 2.41 -9.82 5.15
C THR A 111 3.69 -9.05 4.95
N TRP A 112 4.44 -9.36 3.89
CA TRP A 112 5.64 -8.63 3.56
C TRP A 112 5.70 -8.29 2.08
N TYR A 113 6.28 -7.12 1.81
CA TYR A 113 6.27 -6.50 0.50
C TYR A 113 7.68 -6.04 0.13
N SER A 114 8.08 -6.28 -1.11
CA SER A 114 9.35 -5.83 -1.68
C SER A 114 9.10 -4.81 -2.79
N ILE A 115 10.13 -4.03 -3.10
CA ILE A 115 10.06 -3.04 -4.18
C ILE A 115 9.92 -3.76 -5.52
N GLY A 116 8.87 -3.41 -6.29
CA GLY A 116 8.62 -4.05 -7.57
C GLY A 116 9.53 -3.52 -8.67
N ASP A 117 9.49 -2.20 -8.88
CA ASP A 117 10.35 -1.49 -9.82
C ASP A 117 11.07 -0.36 -9.07
N LYS A 118 12.41 -0.43 -9.02
CA LYS A 118 13.25 0.57 -8.37
C LYS A 118 13.35 1.87 -9.18
N ASN A 119 13.05 1.81 -10.47
CA ASN A 119 13.12 2.93 -11.41
C ASN A 119 11.78 3.66 -11.50
N TYR A 120 10.65 3.01 -11.19
CA TYR A 120 9.34 3.65 -11.20
C TYR A 120 9.25 4.72 -10.10
N GLY A 121 9.07 5.98 -10.51
CA GLY A 121 9.08 7.10 -9.59
C GLY A 121 10.47 7.38 -8.98
N HIS A 122 11.54 6.81 -9.56
CA HIS A 122 12.88 7.14 -9.14
C HIS A 122 13.15 8.62 -9.37
N CYS A 123 13.58 9.28 -8.31
CA CYS A 123 13.91 10.69 -8.38
C CYS A 123 14.98 11.04 -7.35
N GLY A 124 15.76 12.09 -7.63
CA GLY A 124 16.92 12.48 -6.81
C GLY A 124 16.59 13.03 -5.42
N LYS A 125 15.31 13.10 -5.02
CA LYS A 125 14.92 13.54 -3.66
C LYS A 125 15.41 12.53 -2.62
N ILE A 126 15.95 13.06 -1.53
CA ILE A 126 16.52 12.27 -0.43
C ILE A 126 15.47 11.32 0.17
N GLU A 127 14.22 11.75 0.33
CA GLU A 127 13.14 10.93 0.88
C GLU A 127 12.79 9.72 0.01
N HIS A 128 12.74 9.90 -1.32
CA HIS A 128 12.57 8.81 -2.28
C HIS A 128 13.73 7.81 -2.22
N THR A 129 14.96 8.35 -2.13
CA THR A 129 16.17 7.52 -1.99
C THR A 129 16.18 6.74 -0.68
N ARG A 130 15.66 7.33 0.41
CA ARG A 130 15.51 6.64 1.71
C ARG A 130 14.50 5.51 1.62
N LEU A 131 13.35 5.73 0.97
CA LEU A 131 12.34 4.70 0.76
C LEU A 131 12.87 3.56 -0.10
N THR A 132 13.45 3.85 -1.25
CA THR A 132 13.98 2.81 -2.16
C THR A 132 15.10 1.95 -1.55
N LYS A 133 15.76 2.42 -0.48
CA LYS A 133 16.71 1.63 0.33
C LYS A 133 16.04 0.65 1.31
N VAL A 134 14.78 0.88 1.69
CA VAL A 134 13.99 -0.05 2.49
C VAL A 134 13.73 -1.29 1.63
N LYS A 135 14.30 -2.42 2.05
CA LYS A 135 14.21 -3.67 1.29
C LYS A 135 12.85 -4.34 1.43
N ARG A 136 12.24 -4.23 2.61
CA ARG A 136 10.99 -4.93 2.91
C ARG A 136 10.09 -4.12 3.82
N ILE A 137 8.81 -4.12 3.53
CA ILE A 137 7.78 -3.60 4.43
C ILE A 137 7.06 -4.79 5.05
N LEU A 138 7.03 -4.85 6.37
CA LEU A 138 6.25 -5.81 7.15
C LEU A 138 4.93 -5.16 7.54
N VAL A 139 3.82 -5.83 7.28
CA VAL A 139 2.49 -5.34 7.67
C VAL A 139 1.85 -6.39 8.58
N THR A 140 1.48 -5.96 9.78
CA THR A 140 0.78 -6.81 10.76
C THR A 140 -0.65 -6.34 10.96
N SER A 141 -1.56 -7.30 11.17
CA SER A 141 -2.95 -7.01 11.48
C SER A 141 -3.57 -8.14 12.30
N MET A 142 -4.62 -7.85 13.07
CA MET A 142 -5.59 -8.87 13.46
C MET A 142 -6.43 -9.27 12.25
N LYS A 143 -6.94 -10.51 12.18
CA LYS A 143 -7.89 -10.93 11.14
C LYS A 143 -9.15 -10.05 11.18
N THR A 144 -9.74 -9.80 10.01
CA THR A 144 -10.94 -8.98 9.90
C THR A 144 -12.15 -9.76 10.35
N ASP A 145 -12.87 -9.21 11.33
CA ASP A 145 -14.20 -9.67 11.73
C ASP A 145 -15.12 -9.67 10.49
N PRO A 146 -15.78 -10.79 10.14
CA PRO A 146 -16.73 -10.84 9.03
C PRO A 146 -17.83 -9.77 9.12
N GLU A 147 -18.25 -9.39 10.33
CA GLU A 147 -19.27 -8.36 10.54
C GLU A 147 -18.74 -6.93 10.45
N TYR A 148 -17.42 -6.75 10.25
CA TYR A 148 -16.81 -5.43 10.20
C TYR A 148 -17.48 -4.52 9.15
N TRP A 149 -17.91 -5.09 8.02
CA TRP A 149 -18.60 -4.39 6.93
C TRP A 149 -19.97 -3.83 7.31
N ASN A 150 -20.60 -4.40 8.34
CA ASN A 150 -21.91 -3.95 8.83
C ASN A 150 -21.80 -2.76 9.79
N LYS A 151 -20.58 -2.38 10.21
CA LYS A 151 -20.34 -1.36 11.22
C LYS A 151 -19.66 -0.14 10.59
N ALA A 152 -20.12 1.07 10.93
CA ALA A 152 -19.47 2.31 10.53
C ALA A 152 -18.37 2.70 11.55
N PRO A 153 -17.23 3.28 11.12
CA PRO A 153 -16.79 3.51 9.74
C PRO A 153 -16.19 2.24 9.10
N ARG A 154 -16.54 1.98 7.83
CA ARG A 154 -16.09 0.83 7.03
C ARG A 154 -14.66 0.99 6.46
N ARG A 155 -13.79 1.69 7.19
CA ARG A 155 -12.42 2.00 6.77
C ARG A 155 -11.42 1.51 7.81
N GLN A 156 -10.37 0.87 7.33
CA GLN A 156 -9.20 0.55 8.14
C GLN A 156 -8.13 1.63 8.03
N CYS A 157 -7.41 1.82 9.13
CA CYS A 157 -6.29 2.74 9.21
C CYS A 157 -5.02 1.94 9.52
N CYS A 158 -3.87 2.55 9.30
CA CYS A 158 -2.58 1.98 9.68
C CYS A 158 -1.74 2.98 10.47
N GLU A 159 -0.65 2.49 11.05
CA GLU A 159 0.37 3.34 11.63
C GLU A 159 1.76 2.75 11.37
N VAL A 160 2.73 3.66 11.22
CA VAL A 160 4.15 3.29 11.10
C VAL A 160 4.68 3.02 12.50
N MET A 161 5.21 1.81 12.70
CA MET A 161 5.78 1.40 13.98
C MET A 161 7.27 1.77 13.99
N GLU A 162 7.69 2.61 14.93
CA GLU A 162 9.09 2.94 15.11
C GLU A 162 9.84 1.75 15.75
N GLY A 163 10.82 1.21 15.04
CA GLY A 163 11.68 0.16 15.58
C GLY A 163 12.76 0.76 16.49
N LYS A 164 13.02 0.14 17.67
CA LYS A 164 14.23 0.42 18.46
C LYS A 164 15.47 0.35 17.57
N VAL A 165 16.23 1.45 17.44
CA VAL A 165 17.35 1.63 16.51
C VAL A 165 18.37 0.49 16.65
N GLY A 166 18.63 -0.20 15.55
CA GLY A 166 19.65 -1.24 15.44
C GLY A 166 19.86 -1.58 13.96
N LYS A 167 21.11 -1.87 13.55
CA LYS A 167 21.55 -2.01 12.13
C LYS A 167 20.69 -2.94 11.26
N ARG A 168 19.97 -3.91 11.85
CA ARG A 168 19.06 -4.84 11.14
C ARG A 168 17.73 -4.19 10.71
N LYS A 169 17.30 -3.12 11.38
CA LYS A 169 15.99 -2.47 11.16
C LYS A 169 16.00 -1.33 10.15
N GLU A 170 17.16 -0.83 9.71
CA GLU A 170 17.20 0.18 8.65
C GLU A 170 16.70 -0.34 7.30
N LYS A 171 16.68 -1.67 7.12
CA LYS A 171 16.25 -2.33 5.87
C LYS A 171 14.77 -2.73 5.89
N GLU A 172 14.10 -2.67 7.04
CA GLU A 172 12.72 -3.11 7.19
C GLU A 172 11.85 -2.01 7.82
N MET A 173 10.71 -1.71 7.19
CA MET A 173 9.69 -0.82 7.75
C MET A 173 8.54 -1.66 8.29
N LEU A 174 8.01 -1.32 9.46
CA LEU A 174 6.88 -2.02 10.06
C LEU A 174 5.63 -1.14 10.04
N LEU A 175 4.56 -1.65 9.46
CA LEU A 175 3.23 -1.07 9.48
C LEU A 175 2.30 -1.97 10.29
N ARG A 176 1.41 -1.35 11.06
CA ARG A 176 0.34 -2.06 11.77
C ARG A 176 -1.00 -1.56 11.28
N ILE A 177 -1.86 -2.46 10.81
CA ILE A 177 -3.24 -2.15 10.47
C ILE A 177 -4.10 -2.25 11.74
N ARG A 178 -5.01 -1.28 11.90
CA ARG A 178 -5.92 -1.17 13.04
C ARG A 178 -7.23 -0.48 12.62
N LYS A 179 -8.18 -0.46 13.56
CA LYS A 179 -9.36 0.40 13.43
C LYS A 179 -8.92 1.88 13.42
N CYS A 180 -9.61 2.70 12.64
CA CYS A 180 -9.40 4.15 12.66
C CYS A 180 -9.80 4.75 14.00
N ARG A 181 -9.02 5.73 14.47
CA ARG A 181 -9.34 6.52 15.66
C ARG A 181 -10.48 7.50 15.33
N SER A 182 -11.13 8.03 16.36
CA SER A 182 -12.19 9.03 16.21
C SER A 182 -11.76 10.25 15.38
N LEU A 183 -10.52 10.70 15.54
CA LEU A 183 -9.91 11.84 14.82
C LEU A 183 -9.41 11.50 13.40
N GLU A 184 -9.49 10.23 12.98
CA GLU A 184 -9.10 9.76 11.64
C GLU A 184 -10.34 9.49 10.77
N LYS A 185 -11.52 9.92 11.22
CA LYS A 185 -12.75 9.93 10.43
C LYS A 185 -12.63 11.03 9.36
N ILE A 186 -12.95 10.67 8.12
CA ILE A 186 -12.91 11.55 6.94
C ILE A 186 -13.89 12.70 7.15
#